data_AF-A0A4Y2V3U9-F1
#
_entry.id   AF-A0A4Y2V3U9-F1
#
_cell.length_a   1.000
_cell.length_b   1.000
_cell.length_c   1.000
_cell.angle_alpha   90.00
_cell.angle_beta   90.00
_cell.angle_gamma   90.00
#
_symmetry.space_group_name_H-M   'P 1'
#
loop_
_entity.id
_entity.type
_entity.pdbx_description
1 polymer ?
#
loop_
_entity_poly.entity_id
_entity_poly.type
_entity_poly.pdbx_seq_one_letter_code
_entity_poly.pdbx_strand_id
1 'polypeptide(L)'
;MTTFNEPFDSFFIIKRISSQNENSHSVSSFLVQKGISSSIGGIKSIKKLRSSPAARKQAQQILKLKTLSTLPVTVSAHSTLNSAKGVITCGELFHTSTDEITEALKPQGVTHVRRIKIWRENHFLYSRDT
;
A
#
# COMPACT_ATOMS: atom_id res chain seq x y z
N MET A 1 24.14 -12.72 -2.87
CA MET A 1 22.98 -13.32 -2.19
C MET A 1 21.81 -12.36 -2.30
N THR A 2 20.80 -12.67 -3.11
CA THR A 2 19.64 -11.79 -3.37
C THR A 2 18.61 -11.95 -2.26
N THR A 3 18.38 -10.90 -1.48
CA THR A 3 17.38 -10.85 -0.41
C THR A 3 15.97 -10.85 -1.01
N PHE A 4 15.38 -12.03 -1.16
CA PHE A 4 14.01 -12.20 -1.68
C PHE A 4 12.90 -11.73 -0.71
N ASN A 5 13.25 -11.19 0.47
CA ASN A 5 12.31 -11.01 1.57
C ASN A 5 11.99 -9.56 1.95
N GLU A 6 12.46 -8.57 1.19
CA GLU A 6 12.06 -7.18 1.43
C GLU A 6 10.63 -6.93 0.90
N PRO A 7 9.75 -6.29 1.69
CA PRO A 7 8.40 -5.93 1.25
C PRO A 7 8.45 -4.94 0.08
N PHE A 8 7.48 -5.02 -0.83
CA PHE A 8 7.31 -4.08 -1.93
C PHE A 8 5.85 -3.64 -2.03
N ASP A 9 5.62 -2.41 -2.47
CA ASP A 9 4.28 -1.88 -2.67
C ASP A 9 3.58 -2.59 -3.83
N SER A 10 2.30 -2.92 -3.63
CA SER A 10 1.46 -3.56 -4.65
C SER A 10 0.52 -2.56 -5.33
N PHE A 11 0.14 -1.50 -4.60
CA PHE A 11 -0.77 -0.47 -5.09
C PHE A 11 -0.04 0.85 -5.30
N PHE A 12 -0.24 1.45 -6.48
CA PHE A 12 0.42 2.70 -6.87
C PHE A 12 -0.61 3.72 -7.33
N ILE A 13 -0.32 4.99 -7.08
CA ILE A 13 -1.07 6.15 -7.56
C ILE A 13 -0.23 6.82 -8.65
N ILE A 14 -0.81 6.99 -9.83
CA ILE A 14 -0.22 7.75 -10.93
C ILE A 14 -0.88 9.12 -10.95
N LYS A 15 -0.10 10.18 -10.70
CA LYS A 15 -0.56 11.57 -10.79
C LYS A 15 0.05 12.22 -12.02
N ARG A 16 -0.77 12.93 -12.80
CA ARG A 16 -0.28 13.73 -13.92
C ARG A 16 0.39 14.99 -13.38
N ILE A 17 1.55 15.34 -13.92
CA ILE A 17 2.17 16.65 -13.71
C ILE A 17 1.61 17.57 -14.78
N SER A 18 0.86 18.61 -14.40
CA SER A 18 0.34 19.62 -15.32
C SER A 18 0.53 21.00 -14.71
N SER A 19 0.89 21.98 -15.54
CA SER A 19 1.02 23.38 -15.15
C SER A 19 -0.33 24.06 -14.86
N GLN A 20 -1.45 23.48 -15.31
CA GLN A 20 -2.79 24.04 -15.17
C GLN A 20 -3.72 23.30 -14.20
N ASN A 21 -3.19 22.43 -13.33
CA ASN A 21 -4.01 21.62 -12.40
C ASN A 21 -5.16 20.86 -13.11
N GLU A 22 -4.93 20.43 -14.35
CA GLU A 22 -5.95 19.68 -15.11
C GLU A 22 -6.12 18.27 -14.51
N ASN A 23 -7.34 17.97 -14.09
CA ASN A 23 -7.70 16.69 -13.51
C ASN A 23 -7.50 15.55 -14.52
N SER A 24 -7.17 14.36 -14.00
CA SER A 24 -7.02 13.12 -14.78
C SER A 24 -8.26 12.69 -15.57
N HIS A 25 -9.40 13.36 -15.40
CA HIS A 25 -10.65 13.11 -16.12
C HIS A 25 -10.58 13.38 -17.62
N SER A 26 -9.58 14.13 -18.11
CA SER A 26 -9.40 14.37 -19.55
C SER A 26 -8.63 13.26 -20.29
N VAL A 27 -8.05 12.30 -19.57
CA VAL A 27 -7.23 11.24 -20.18
C VAL A 27 -8.05 9.96 -20.31
N SER A 28 -8.21 9.46 -21.54
CA SER A 28 -8.93 8.22 -21.81
C SER A 28 -8.31 7.03 -21.09
N SER A 29 -9.15 6.21 -20.42
CA SER A 29 -8.73 4.97 -19.75
C SER A 29 -8.03 3.99 -20.68
N PHE A 30 -8.40 3.97 -21.97
CA PHE A 30 -7.74 3.16 -22.99
C PHE A 30 -6.33 3.66 -23.32
N LEU A 31 -6.11 4.99 -23.35
CA LEU A 31 -4.77 5.56 -23.51
C LEU A 31 -3.90 5.27 -22.30
N VAL A 32 -4.48 5.34 -21.09
CA VAL A 32 -3.80 4.96 -19.85
C VAL A 32 -3.37 3.49 -19.91
N GLN A 33 -4.30 2.59 -20.24
CA GLN A 33 -4.02 1.16 -20.39
C GLN A 33 -2.92 0.89 -21.42
N LYS A 34 -2.99 1.55 -22.59
CA LYS A 34 -1.99 1.40 -23.66
C LYS A 34 -0.62 1.90 -23.21
N GLY A 35 -0.54 3.07 -22.58
CA GLY A 35 0.70 3.63 -22.05
C GLY A 35 1.35 2.73 -20.99
N ILE A 36 0.56 2.18 -20.08
CA ILE A 36 1.03 1.23 -19.06
C ILE A 36 1.54 -0.06 -19.72
N SER A 37 0.76 -0.62 -20.65
CA SER A 37 1.12 -1.86 -21.36
C SER A 37 2.39 -1.72 -22.20
N SER A 38 2.59 -0.55 -22.82
CA SER A 38 3.81 -0.24 -23.57
C SER A 38 5.03 -0.06 -22.65
N SER A 39 4.85 0.53 -21.47
CA SER A 39 5.97 0.86 -20.58
C SER A 39 6.44 -0.33 -19.73
N ILE A 40 5.53 -1.25 -19.38
CA ILE A 40 5.82 -2.42 -18.53
C ILE A 40 6.10 -3.68 -19.39
N GLY A 41 5.85 -3.61 -20.69
CA GLY A 41 5.85 -4.76 -21.60
C GLY A 41 4.51 -5.50 -21.53
N GLY A 42 4.00 -5.91 -22.68
CA GLY A 42 2.63 -6.40 -22.86
C GLY A 42 2.17 -7.37 -21.77
N ILE A 43 1.26 -6.90 -20.91
CA ILE A 43 0.63 -7.71 -19.87
C ILE A 43 -0.37 -8.64 -20.56
N LYS A 44 0.10 -9.82 -21.00
CA LYS A 44 -0.73 -10.83 -21.68
C LYS A 44 -1.78 -11.49 -20.77
N SER A 45 -1.75 -11.27 -19.46
CA SER A 45 -2.72 -11.86 -18.53
C SER A 45 -2.75 -11.12 -17.18
N ILE A 46 -3.94 -10.75 -16.73
CA ILE A 46 -4.21 -10.38 -15.33
C ILE A 46 -4.48 -11.69 -14.60
N LYS A 47 -3.44 -12.27 -13.99
CA LYS A 47 -3.56 -13.46 -13.14
C LYS A 47 -3.49 -13.05 -11.68
N LYS A 48 -4.40 -13.59 -10.86
CA LYS A 48 -4.31 -13.52 -9.40
C LYS A 48 -3.08 -14.31 -8.95
N LEU A 49 -1.95 -13.62 -8.79
CA LEU A 49 -0.69 -14.21 -8.36
C LEU A 49 -0.51 -13.97 -6.86
N ARG A 50 -0.30 -15.05 -6.10
CA ARG A 50 0.30 -14.99 -4.77
C ARG A 50 1.74 -14.48 -4.99
N SER A 51 2.11 -13.35 -4.37
CA SER A 51 3.36 -12.60 -4.58
C SER A 51 4.48 -13.39 -5.26
N SER A 52 4.73 -13.11 -6.53
CA SER A 52 5.77 -13.77 -7.31
C SER A 52 6.93 -12.80 -7.61
N PRO A 53 8.16 -13.30 -7.83
CA PRO A 53 9.32 -12.47 -8.18
C PRO A 53 9.13 -11.65 -9.47
N ALA A 54 8.19 -12.03 -10.34
CA ALA A 54 7.81 -11.25 -11.51
C ALA A 54 7.06 -9.94 -11.13
N ALA A 55 6.19 -9.98 -10.13
CA ALA A 55 5.44 -8.80 -9.65
C ALA A 55 6.38 -7.74 -9.06
N ARG A 56 7.45 -8.16 -8.37
CA ARG A 56 8.44 -7.23 -7.80
C ARG A 56 9.19 -6.43 -8.87
N LYS A 57 9.63 -7.09 -9.95
CA LYS A 57 10.30 -6.42 -11.07
C LYS A 57 9.37 -5.40 -11.73
N GLN A 58 8.10 -5.76 -11.90
CA GLN A 58 7.09 -4.85 -12.46
C GLN A 58 6.81 -3.66 -11.54
N ALA A 59 6.65 -3.88 -10.23
CA ALA A 59 6.48 -2.82 -9.25
C ALA A 59 7.65 -1.80 -9.28
N GLN A 60 8.89 -2.31 -9.35
CA GLN A 60 10.07 -1.45 -9.49
C GLN A 60 10.12 -0.69 -10.83
N GLN A 61 9.61 -1.27 -11.92
CA GLN A 61 9.47 -0.57 -13.20
C GLN A 61 8.39 0.51 -13.14
N ILE A 62 7.26 0.22 -12.50
CA ILE A 62 6.15 1.16 -12.30
C ILE A 62 6.59 2.40 -11.53
N LEU A 63 7.37 2.23 -10.45
CA LEU A 63 7.92 3.36 -9.68
C LEU A 63 8.89 4.24 -10.49
N LYS A 64 9.52 3.69 -11.52
CA LYS A 64 10.45 4.44 -12.39
C LYS A 64 9.74 5.17 -13.53
N LEU A 65 8.43 4.99 -13.69
CA LEU A 65 7.66 5.68 -14.73
C LEU A 65 7.60 7.17 -14.44
N LYS A 66 8.15 7.96 -15.35
CA LYS A 66 8.07 9.44 -15.34
C LYS A 66 7.15 9.98 -16.43
N THR A 67 6.86 9.17 -17.44
CA THR A 67 6.01 9.51 -18.55
C THR A 67 5.06 8.36 -18.83
N LEU A 68 3.82 8.71 -19.21
CA LEU A 68 2.82 7.76 -19.65
C LEU A 68 2.39 8.18 -21.05
N SER A 69 2.86 7.44 -22.05
CA SER A 69 2.85 7.85 -23.45
C SER A 69 3.60 9.18 -23.65
N THR A 70 2.89 10.30 -23.65
CA THR A 70 3.43 11.65 -23.89
C THR A 70 3.26 12.57 -22.67
N LEU A 71 2.54 12.11 -21.65
CA LEU A 71 2.19 12.92 -20.48
C LEU A 71 3.20 12.69 -19.35
N PRO A 72 3.77 13.75 -18.75
CA PRO A 72 4.59 13.61 -17.57
C PRO A 72 3.73 13.20 -16.37
N VAL A 73 4.19 12.19 -15.62
CA VAL A 73 3.50 11.63 -14.47
C VAL A 73 4.48 11.39 -13.32
N THR A 74 3.98 11.45 -12.10
CA THR A 74 4.65 10.95 -10.89
C THR A 74 3.92 9.73 -10.40
N VAL A 75 4.67 8.70 -10.04
CA VAL A 75 4.14 7.48 -9.42
C VAL A 75 4.55 7.44 -7.96
N SER A 76 3.59 7.23 -7.07
CA SER A 76 3.84 7.03 -5.64
C SER A 76 3.10 5.79 -5.15
N ALA A 77 3.60 5.15 -4.09
CA ALA A 77 2.86 4.10 -3.40
C ALA A 77 1.53 4.63 -2.86
N HIS A 78 0.49 3.79 -2.89
CA HIS A 78 -0.78 4.12 -2.25
C HIS A 78 -0.69 3.84 -0.75
N SER A 79 -0.79 4.89 0.08
CA SER A 79 -0.63 4.78 1.54
C SER A 79 -1.63 3.81 2.17
N THR A 80 -2.92 3.91 1.82
CA THR A 80 -3.97 3.08 2.44
C THR A 80 -4.04 1.65 1.89
N LEU A 81 -4.02 1.46 0.58
CA LEU A 81 -4.19 0.13 -0.03
C LEU A 81 -3.00 -0.81 0.22
N ASN A 82 -1.80 -0.26 0.47
CA ASN A 82 -0.64 -1.05 0.92
C ASN A 82 -0.61 -1.27 2.44
N SER A 83 -1.63 -0.80 3.18
CA SER A 83 -1.76 -1.01 4.62
C SER A 83 -2.90 -1.98 4.93
N ALA A 84 -2.74 -2.78 5.97
CA ALA A 84 -3.78 -3.63 6.52
C ALA A 84 -3.94 -3.34 8.01
N LYS A 85 -5.16 -3.53 8.53
CA LYS A 85 -5.42 -3.47 9.97
C LYS A 85 -5.44 -4.89 10.52
N GLY A 86 -4.59 -5.12 11.51
CA GLY A 86 -4.55 -6.35 12.30
C GLY A 86 -5.17 -6.16 13.67
N VAL A 87 -5.42 -7.28 14.33
CA VAL A 87 -6.15 -7.44 15.58
C VAL A 87 -5.35 -8.50 16.35
N ILE A 88 -4.77 -8.11 17.50
CA ILE A 88 -3.91 -8.95 18.35
C ILE A 88 -4.54 -9.06 19.73
N THR A 89 -4.88 -10.28 20.14
CA THR A 89 -5.36 -10.58 21.49
C THR A 89 -4.22 -11.19 22.32
N CYS A 90 -3.71 -10.44 23.30
CA CYS A 90 -2.69 -10.93 24.22
C CYS A 90 -2.84 -10.27 25.60
N GLY A 91 -3.02 -11.08 26.65
CA GLY A 91 -3.22 -10.56 28.02
C GLY A 91 -2.01 -9.83 28.60
N GLU A 92 -0.80 -10.20 28.16
CA GLU A 92 0.45 -9.57 28.64
C GLU A 92 0.62 -8.13 28.14
N LEU A 93 0.06 -7.81 26.96
CA LEU A 93 0.14 -6.48 26.36
C LEU A 93 -0.80 -5.46 27.03
N PHE A 94 -1.67 -5.92 27.93
CA PHE A 94 -2.66 -5.06 28.58
C PHE A 94 -2.02 -3.98 29.47
N HIS A 95 -0.84 -4.23 30.03
CA HIS A 95 -0.12 -3.25 30.84
C HIS A 95 0.96 -2.49 30.07
N THR A 96 1.30 -2.94 28.87
CA THR A 96 2.31 -2.33 28.01
C THR A 96 1.77 -1.07 27.33
N SER A 97 2.59 -0.02 27.24
CA SER A 97 2.23 1.20 26.52
C SER A 97 2.12 0.95 25.01
N THR A 98 1.26 1.70 24.30
CA THR A 98 1.12 1.53 22.83
C THR A 98 2.40 1.86 22.08
N ASP A 99 3.25 2.71 22.63
CA ASP A 99 4.50 3.13 22.03
C ASP A 99 5.53 1.99 22.10
N GLU A 100 5.69 1.35 23.26
CA GLU A 100 6.53 0.15 23.42
C GLU A 100 6.09 -0.98 22.48
N ILE A 101 4.78 -1.23 22.35
CA ILE A 101 4.26 -2.25 21.42
C ILE A 101 4.60 -1.87 19.97
N THR A 102 4.45 -0.59 19.61
CA THR A 102 4.76 -0.10 18.26
C THR A 102 6.24 -0.26 17.94
N GLU A 103 7.12 0.06 18.89
CA GLU A 103 8.57 -0.09 18.72
C GLU A 103 8.98 -1.56 18.59
N ALA A 104 8.46 -2.44 19.46
CA ALA A 104 8.75 -3.87 19.41
C ALA A 104 8.26 -4.54 18.13
N LEU A 105 7.12 -4.12 17.57
CA LEU A 105 6.53 -4.68 16.35
C LEU A 105 6.93 -3.95 15.06
N LYS A 106 7.71 -2.86 15.16
CA LYS A 106 8.24 -2.12 14.01
C LYS A 106 8.97 -3.00 13.00
N PRO A 107 9.79 -4.01 13.39
CA PRO A 107 10.45 -4.91 12.44
C PRO A 107 9.46 -5.77 11.62
N GLN A 108 8.24 -5.97 12.10
CA GLN A 108 7.18 -6.70 11.40
C GLN A 108 6.35 -5.79 10.46
N GLY A 109 6.69 -4.51 10.36
CA GLY A 109 5.98 -3.54 9.53
C GLY A 109 4.76 -2.90 10.19
N VAL A 110 4.62 -3.02 11.52
CA VAL A 110 3.57 -2.30 12.26
C VAL A 110 3.92 -0.82 12.33
N THR A 111 3.00 0.02 11.86
CA THR A 111 3.18 1.48 11.79
C THR A 111 2.36 2.24 12.83
N HIS A 112 1.26 1.64 13.29
CA HIS A 112 0.36 2.27 14.25
C HIS A 112 -0.35 1.22 15.09
N VAL A 113 -0.37 1.43 16.40
CA VAL A 113 -1.06 0.58 17.37
C VAL A 113 -2.12 1.43 18.09
N ARG A 114 -3.29 0.84 18.31
CA ARG A 114 -4.36 1.45 19.10
C ARG A 114 -5.07 0.39 19.93
N ARG A 115 -5.47 0.75 21.15
CA ARG A 115 -6.31 -0.13 21.99
C ARG A 115 -7.75 -0.09 21.53
N ILE A 116 -8.37 -1.25 21.40
CA ILE A 116 -9.81 -1.36 21.09
C ILE A 116 -10.58 -1.25 22.41
N LYS A 117 -11.38 -0.18 22.55
CA LYS A 117 -12.26 0.05 23.69
C LYS A 117 -13.66 -0.46 23.35
N ILE A 118 -14.21 -1.34 24.18
CA ILE A 118 -15.57 -1.85 24.00
C ILE A 118 -16.49 -1.15 25.00
N TRP A 119 -17.59 -0.59 24.49
CA TRP A 119 -18.63 0.05 25.27
C TRP A 119 -19.89 -0.84 25.23
N ARG A 120 -20.60 -0.98 26.35
CA ARG A 120 -22.00 -1.47 26.37
C ARG A 120 -22.84 -0.52 27.19
N GLU A 121 -24.04 -0.21 26.69
CA GLU A 121 -25.06 0.57 27.42
C GLU A 121 -24.51 1.88 28.01
N ASN A 122 -23.72 2.63 27.23
CA ASN A 122 -23.03 3.86 27.65
C ASN A 122 -22.06 3.74 28.85
N HIS A 123 -21.74 2.51 29.29
CA HIS A 123 -20.71 2.25 30.27
C HIS A 123 -19.46 1.64 29.61
N PHE A 124 -18.28 2.15 29.98
CA PHE A 124 -17.01 1.54 29.59
C PHE A 124 -16.91 0.19 30.29
N LEU A 125 -16.76 -0.90 29.52
CA LEU A 125 -16.64 -2.23 30.10
C LEU A 125 -15.18 -2.58 30.37
N TYR A 126 -14.38 -2.66 29.31
CA TYR A 126 -12.95 -2.96 29.35
C TYR A 126 -12.37 -2.79 27.95
N SER A 127 -11.06 -2.56 27.84
CA SER A 127 -10.37 -2.72 26.56
C SER A 127 -10.17 -4.21 26.29
N ARG A 128 -10.71 -4.72 25.17
CA ARG A 128 -10.26 -5.99 24.61
C ARG A 128 -9.15 -5.66 23.64
N ASP A 129 -7.97 -6.17 23.87
CA ASP A 129 -6.99 -6.31 22.80
C ASP A 129 -7.58 -7.39 21.91
N THR A 130 -8.21 -6.99 20.80
CA THR A 130 -8.70 -7.94 19.81
C THR A 130 -7.64 -7.99 18.76
#